data_AF-A0A954WCW1-F1
#
_entry.id   AF-A0A954WCW1-F1
#
_cell.length_a   1.000
_cell.length_b   1.000
_cell.length_c   1.000
_cell.angle_alpha   90.00
_cell.angle_beta   90.00
_cell.angle_gamma   90.00
#
_symmetry.space_group_name_H-M   'P 1'
#
loop_
_entity.id
_entity.type
_entity.pdbx_description
1 polymer ?
#
loop_
_entity_poly.entity_id
_entity_poly.type
_entity_poly.pdbx_seq_one_letter_code
_entity_poly.pdbx_strand_id
1 'polypeptide(L)'
;MSNAPYPPESFPPTKPAATSGKAIASLVLGLVSFCIPIVGGLLAIVFGALALGQIKRGRGQVGGRGLAIAGLALGCLSTLGSCLMVPALVLPAVQAGREAARRVASSNNLKQIGLAIHNYHDVYKSFPPQGTEWIKAPNADSDNENRGRPKLEPREMLSWRVRILPFIECSALFEQFDFNQPWDHPTNMALVSQMPEIYVSPNRPENDGKTLYMGPVYAANVDAGPGVSDSQAYSLLGGTIFDDGPRREPGFNRSRFRDVIDGTSNTIMVVEADADQAVIWTKPDDWEMDLNNPHRGLGNLRPGGFLALFGDASVKFIRADLRDDTLLNLFVRGDGNPIDPKDAFGEQAGPGNRY
;
A
#
# COMPACT_ATOMS: atom_id res chain seq x y z
N MET A 1 -53.18 -97.37 24.26
CA MET A 1 -53.28 -96.23 23.31
C MET A 1 -52.01 -95.41 23.47
N SER A 2 -51.11 -95.47 22.49
CA SER A 2 -49.80 -94.81 22.52
C SER A 2 -49.93 -93.37 22.02
N ASN A 3 -49.55 -92.39 22.84
CA ASN A 3 -49.44 -90.98 22.43
C ASN A 3 -48.07 -90.78 21.76
N ALA A 4 -48.07 -90.66 20.43
CA ALA A 4 -46.89 -90.20 19.70
C ALA A 4 -46.74 -88.67 19.84
N PRO A 5 -45.56 -88.14 20.18
CA PRO A 5 -45.32 -86.70 20.21
C PRO A 5 -45.33 -86.12 18.79
N TYR A 6 -45.91 -84.93 18.61
CA TYR A 6 -45.80 -84.17 17.36
C TYR A 6 -44.33 -83.78 17.11
N PRO A 7 -43.85 -83.78 15.85
CA PRO A 7 -42.50 -83.35 15.51
C PRO A 7 -42.32 -81.84 15.77
N PRO A 8 -41.12 -81.39 16.16
CA PRO A 8 -40.85 -79.97 16.40
C PRO A 8 -40.96 -79.15 15.11
N GLU A 9 -41.63 -77.99 15.17
CA GLU A 9 -41.70 -77.03 14.07
C GLU A 9 -40.29 -76.57 13.69
N SER A 10 -39.83 -76.92 12.49
CA SER A 10 -38.61 -76.38 11.91
C SER A 10 -38.89 -75.00 11.32
N PHE A 11 -38.55 -73.93 12.05
CA PHE A 11 -38.55 -72.59 11.46
C PHE A 11 -37.48 -72.53 10.35
N PRO A 12 -37.83 -72.10 9.12
CA PRO A 12 -36.83 -71.93 8.07
C PRO A 12 -35.79 -70.90 8.53
N PRO A 13 -34.50 -71.10 8.21
CA PRO A 13 -33.46 -70.14 8.55
C PRO A 13 -33.83 -68.77 7.96
N THR A 14 -33.96 -67.77 8.82
CA THR A 14 -34.23 -66.40 8.40
C THR A 14 -33.04 -65.92 7.56
N LYS A 15 -33.28 -65.68 6.25
CA LYS A 15 -32.24 -65.11 5.38
C LYS A 15 -31.78 -63.76 5.97
N PRO A 16 -30.47 -63.52 6.12
CA PRO A 16 -29.98 -62.25 6.62
C PRO A 16 -30.42 -61.12 5.68
N ALA A 17 -30.83 -60.00 6.26
CA ALA A 17 -31.32 -58.84 5.51
C ALA A 17 -30.24 -58.30 4.56
N ALA A 18 -30.60 -58.03 3.31
CA ALA A 18 -29.67 -57.47 2.33
C ALA A 18 -29.28 -56.03 2.71
N THR A 19 -28.01 -55.68 2.56
CA THR A 19 -27.52 -54.33 2.90
C THR A 19 -27.98 -53.31 1.86
N SER A 20 -28.43 -52.13 2.29
CA SER A 20 -28.83 -51.06 1.37
C SER A 20 -27.65 -50.58 0.53
N GLY A 21 -27.78 -50.61 -0.81
CA GLY A 21 -26.78 -50.04 -1.72
C GLY A 21 -26.53 -48.54 -1.48
N LYS A 22 -27.52 -47.81 -0.95
CA LYS A 22 -27.37 -46.40 -0.56
C LYS A 22 -26.51 -46.23 0.70
N ALA A 23 -26.54 -47.20 1.62
CA ALA A 23 -25.69 -47.18 2.81
C ALA A 23 -24.22 -47.44 2.44
N ILE A 24 -23.97 -48.36 1.51
CA ILE A 24 -22.63 -48.61 0.96
C ILE A 24 -22.14 -47.38 0.20
N ALA A 25 -22.97 -46.80 -0.67
CA ALA A 25 -22.62 -45.59 -1.41
C ALA A 25 -22.30 -44.42 -0.46
N SER A 26 -23.10 -44.21 0.59
CA SER A 26 -22.84 -43.18 1.60
C SER A 26 -21.49 -43.36 2.28
N LEU A 27 -21.14 -44.60 2.67
CA LEU A 27 -19.85 -44.90 3.29
C LEU A 27 -18.67 -44.62 2.34
N VAL A 28 -18.75 -45.12 1.10
CA VAL A 28 -17.71 -44.92 0.10
C VAL A 28 -17.52 -43.44 -0.20
N LEU A 29 -18.61 -42.70 -0.39
CA LEU A 29 -18.57 -41.25 -0.61
C LEU A 29 -18.02 -40.50 0.61
N GLY A 30 -18.33 -40.95 1.82
CA GLY A 30 -17.78 -40.36 3.05
C GLY A 30 -16.27 -40.62 3.23
N LEU A 31 -15.73 -41.71 2.68
CA LEU A 31 -14.29 -41.94 2.65
C LEU A 31 -13.61 -41.11 1.54
N VAL A 32 -14.23 -41.05 0.36
CA VAL A 32 -13.71 -40.27 -0.79
C VAL A 32 -13.84 -38.77 -0.57
N SER A 33 -14.74 -38.32 0.31
CA SER A 33 -14.91 -36.89 0.60
C SER A 33 -13.65 -36.26 1.19
N PHE A 34 -12.71 -37.00 1.77
CA PHE A 34 -11.43 -36.39 2.16
C PHE A 34 -10.59 -35.89 0.96
N CYS A 35 -10.82 -36.43 -0.25
CA CYS A 35 -10.18 -35.96 -1.48
C CYS A 35 -11.02 -34.89 -2.21
N ILE A 36 -12.35 -34.95 -2.09
CA ILE A 36 -13.29 -34.01 -2.72
C ILE A 36 -14.36 -33.61 -1.68
N PRO A 37 -14.01 -32.77 -0.69
CA PRO A 37 -14.79 -32.65 0.55
C PRO A 37 -16.16 -32.02 0.40
N ILE A 38 -16.29 -31.03 -0.48
CA ILE A 38 -17.57 -30.36 -0.69
C ILE A 38 -18.53 -31.29 -1.44
N VAL A 39 -18.12 -31.80 -2.61
CA VAL A 39 -19.00 -32.63 -3.45
C VAL A 39 -19.20 -34.02 -2.86
N GLY A 40 -18.12 -34.70 -2.46
CA GLY A 40 -18.18 -36.04 -1.87
C GLY A 40 -18.90 -36.06 -0.53
N GLY A 41 -18.65 -35.05 0.32
CA GLY A 41 -19.27 -34.97 1.65
C GLY A 41 -20.77 -34.73 1.58
N LEU A 42 -21.23 -33.81 0.72
CA LEU A 42 -22.66 -33.57 0.49
C LEU A 42 -23.37 -34.81 -0.05
N LEU A 43 -22.77 -35.51 -1.02
CA LEU A 43 -23.35 -36.75 -1.55
C LEU A 43 -23.41 -37.85 -0.47
N ALA A 44 -22.37 -37.99 0.36
CA ALA A 44 -22.35 -38.94 1.47
C ALA A 44 -23.48 -38.69 2.48
N ILE A 45 -23.74 -37.42 2.80
CA ILE A 45 -24.83 -36.99 3.70
C ILE A 45 -26.20 -37.33 3.09
N VAL A 46 -26.42 -36.99 1.82
CA VAL A 46 -27.69 -37.24 1.12
C VAL A 46 -27.98 -38.74 1.04
N PHE A 47 -27.03 -39.56 0.56
CA PHE A 47 -27.23 -41.00 0.49
C PHE A 47 -27.36 -41.65 1.87
N GLY A 48 -26.67 -41.13 2.88
CA GLY A 48 -26.78 -41.59 4.27
C GLY A 48 -28.17 -41.36 4.85
N ALA A 49 -28.71 -40.14 4.68
CA ALA A 49 -30.05 -39.79 5.13
C ALA A 49 -31.14 -40.61 4.41
N LEU A 50 -31.01 -40.79 3.08
CA LEU A 50 -31.93 -41.62 2.30
C LEU A 50 -31.87 -43.10 2.72
N ALA A 51 -30.66 -43.63 2.97
CA ALA A 51 -30.49 -45.01 3.44
C ALA A 51 -31.16 -45.24 4.80
N LEU A 52 -31.00 -44.31 5.75
CA LEU A 52 -31.65 -44.37 7.06
C LEU A 52 -33.17 -44.32 6.95
N GLY A 53 -33.71 -43.46 6.07
CA GLY A 53 -35.15 -43.39 5.79
C GLY A 53 -35.70 -44.70 5.20
N GLN A 54 -34.96 -45.32 4.28
CA GLN A 54 -35.34 -46.62 3.70
C GLN A 54 -35.29 -47.75 4.72
N ILE A 55 -34.22 -47.84 5.54
CA ILE A 55 -34.06 -48.88 6.56
C ILE A 55 -35.20 -48.79 7.60
N LYS A 56 -35.57 -47.57 8.01
CA LYS A 56 -36.69 -47.36 8.96
C LYS A 56 -38.03 -47.83 8.38
N ARG A 57 -38.27 -47.63 7.08
CA ARG A 57 -39.51 -48.05 6.39
C ARG A 57 -39.53 -49.54 6.03
N GLY A 58 -38.37 -50.17 5.85
CA GLY A 58 -38.23 -51.55 5.37
C GLY A 58 -38.49 -52.67 6.38
N ARG A 59 -38.93 -52.38 7.62
CA ARG A 59 -39.34 -53.36 8.66
C ARG A 59 -38.42 -54.59 8.79
N GLY A 60 -37.10 -54.40 8.75
CA GLY A 60 -36.10 -55.47 8.94
C GLY A 60 -35.68 -56.22 7.67
N GLN A 61 -36.23 -55.90 6.49
CA GLN A 61 -35.85 -56.52 5.21
C GLN A 61 -34.54 -55.96 4.63
N VAL A 62 -34.12 -54.77 5.07
CA VAL A 62 -32.92 -54.07 4.55
C VAL A 62 -32.03 -53.61 5.71
N GLY A 63 -30.76 -54.00 5.69
CA GLY A 63 -29.74 -53.68 6.69
C GLY A 63 -28.82 -52.51 6.30
N GLY A 64 -27.75 -52.29 7.09
CA GLY A 64 -26.70 -51.30 6.76
C GLY A 64 -26.76 -49.99 7.55
N ARG A 65 -27.46 -49.96 8.68
CA ARG A 65 -27.63 -48.73 9.49
C ARG A 65 -26.29 -48.15 9.98
N GLY A 66 -25.35 -49.00 10.40
CA GLY A 66 -24.01 -48.56 10.81
C GLY A 66 -23.22 -47.92 9.66
N LEU A 67 -23.29 -48.49 8.45
CA LEU A 67 -22.62 -47.93 7.27
C LEU A 67 -23.20 -46.57 6.88
N ALA A 68 -24.53 -46.42 6.92
CA ALA A 68 -25.19 -45.14 6.63
C ALA A 68 -24.83 -44.05 7.66
N ILE A 69 -24.73 -44.40 8.95
CA ILE A 69 -24.30 -43.46 10.00
C ILE A 69 -22.83 -43.08 9.81
N ALA A 70 -21.97 -44.06 9.52
CA ALA A 70 -20.55 -43.81 9.27
C ALA A 70 -20.32 -42.89 8.06
N GLY A 71 -20.99 -43.16 6.94
CA GLY A 71 -20.92 -42.31 5.74
C GLY A 71 -21.42 -40.88 5.99
N LEU A 72 -22.54 -40.74 6.72
CA LEU A 72 -23.06 -39.43 7.12
C LEU A 72 -22.08 -38.67 8.05
N ALA A 73 -21.51 -39.34 9.05
CA ALA A 73 -20.57 -38.73 9.97
C ALA A 73 -19.27 -38.27 9.27
N LEU A 74 -18.69 -39.11 8.43
CA LEU A 74 -17.50 -38.76 7.62
C LEU A 74 -17.80 -37.64 6.61
N GLY A 75 -18.97 -37.68 5.97
CA GLY A 75 -19.43 -36.62 5.09
C GLY A 75 -19.54 -35.27 5.82
N CYS A 76 -20.19 -35.25 6.99
CA CYS A 76 -20.29 -34.05 7.82
C CYS A 76 -18.90 -33.54 8.25
N LEU A 77 -18.03 -34.42 8.74
CA LEU A 77 -16.70 -34.05 9.21
C LEU A 77 -15.83 -33.44 8.10
N SER A 78 -15.78 -34.08 6.93
CA SER A 78 -15.01 -33.59 5.78
C SER A 78 -15.54 -32.26 5.23
N THR A 79 -16.86 -32.11 5.14
CA THR A 79 -17.51 -30.87 4.65
C THR A 79 -17.24 -29.72 5.61
N LEU A 80 -17.54 -29.90 6.89
CA LEU A 80 -17.34 -28.87 7.91
C LEU A 80 -15.87 -28.50 8.07
N GLY A 81 -14.98 -29.51 8.12
CA GLY A 81 -13.54 -29.27 8.20
C GLY A 81 -13.01 -28.45 7.03
N SER A 82 -13.46 -28.74 5.82
CA SER A 82 -12.98 -28.03 4.62
C SER A 82 -13.54 -26.62 4.50
N CYS A 83 -14.82 -26.41 4.86
CA CYS A 83 -15.42 -25.09 4.90
C CYS A 83 -14.72 -24.15 5.90
N LEU A 84 -14.08 -24.67 6.94
CA LEU A 84 -13.31 -23.88 7.90
C LEU A 84 -11.84 -23.75 7.49
N MET A 85 -11.22 -24.83 7.02
CA MET A 85 -9.79 -24.87 6.71
C MET A 85 -9.44 -24.11 5.41
N VAL A 86 -10.25 -24.26 4.35
CA VAL A 86 -9.94 -23.63 3.06
C VAL A 86 -9.91 -22.10 3.19
N PRO A 87 -10.92 -21.42 3.76
CA PRO A 87 -10.84 -19.98 3.98
C PRO A 87 -9.69 -19.58 4.91
N ALA A 88 -9.42 -20.36 5.96
CA ALA A 88 -8.32 -20.06 6.89
C ALA A 88 -6.94 -20.04 6.20
N LEU A 89 -6.73 -20.86 5.18
CA LEU A 89 -5.49 -20.88 4.39
C LEU A 89 -5.50 -19.87 3.24
N VAL A 90 -6.65 -19.63 2.62
CA VAL A 90 -6.78 -18.73 1.46
C VAL A 90 -6.75 -17.26 1.88
N LEU A 91 -7.35 -16.89 3.01
CA LEU A 91 -7.44 -15.49 3.44
C LEU A 91 -6.06 -14.83 3.63
N PRO A 92 -5.08 -15.43 4.35
CA PRO A 92 -3.73 -14.86 4.45
C PRO A 92 -3.05 -14.71 3.10
N ALA A 93 -3.21 -15.70 2.21
CA ALA A 93 -2.63 -15.67 0.87
C ALA A 93 -3.23 -14.55 0.00
N VAL A 94 -4.54 -14.33 0.06
CA VAL A 94 -5.22 -13.24 -0.66
C VAL A 94 -4.78 -11.88 -0.12
N GLN A 95 -4.64 -11.74 1.20
CA GLN A 95 -4.16 -10.50 1.82
C GLN A 95 -2.72 -10.17 1.42
N ALA A 96 -1.82 -11.16 1.48
CA ALA A 96 -0.43 -11.01 1.03
C ALA A 96 -0.35 -10.64 -0.46
N GLY A 97 -1.19 -11.26 -1.31
CA GLY A 97 -1.26 -10.94 -2.73
C GLY A 97 -1.74 -9.51 -3.00
N ARG A 98 -2.75 -9.04 -2.25
CA ARG A 98 -3.25 -7.65 -2.37
C ARG A 98 -2.18 -6.64 -1.95
N GLU A 99 -1.45 -6.91 -0.88
CA GLU A 99 -0.39 -6.01 -0.41
C GLU A 99 0.78 -5.96 -1.41
N ALA A 100 1.18 -7.11 -1.96
CA ALA A 100 2.19 -7.15 -3.01
C ALA A 100 1.75 -6.35 -4.25
N ALA A 101 0.49 -6.46 -4.68
CA ALA A 101 -0.05 -5.69 -5.78
C ALA A 101 -0.05 -4.17 -5.51
N ARG A 102 -0.47 -3.75 -4.31
CA ARG A 102 -0.43 -2.34 -3.88
C ARG A 102 0.99 -1.78 -3.87
N ARG A 103 1.96 -2.56 -3.39
CA ARG A 103 3.39 -2.17 -3.40
C ARG A 103 3.91 -1.99 -4.82
N VAL A 104 3.62 -2.92 -5.74
CA VAL A 104 4.03 -2.81 -7.14
C VAL A 104 3.40 -1.59 -7.81
N ALA A 105 2.10 -1.37 -7.62
CA ALA A 105 1.42 -0.20 -8.16
C ALA A 105 1.98 1.11 -7.61
N SER A 106 2.23 1.20 -6.30
CA SER A 106 2.84 2.38 -5.67
C SER A 106 4.26 2.63 -6.19
N SER A 107 5.04 1.56 -6.38
CA SER A 107 6.38 1.64 -6.97
C SER A 107 6.35 2.13 -8.41
N ASN A 108 5.35 1.71 -9.20
CA ASN A 108 5.19 2.17 -10.58
C ASN A 108 4.80 3.66 -10.63
N ASN A 109 3.89 4.11 -9.77
CA ASN A 109 3.53 5.52 -9.64
C ASN A 109 4.77 6.38 -9.32
N LEU A 110 5.53 6.01 -8.29
CA LEU A 110 6.78 6.68 -7.94
C LEU A 110 7.78 6.68 -9.09
N LYS A 111 7.91 5.57 -9.82
CA LYS A 111 8.81 5.47 -10.97
C LYS A 111 8.41 6.44 -12.09
N GLN A 112 7.13 6.52 -12.42
CA GLN A 112 6.62 7.45 -13.42
C GLN A 112 6.78 8.90 -12.97
N ILE A 113 6.57 9.21 -11.68
CA ILE A 113 6.82 10.53 -11.10
C ILE A 113 8.30 10.90 -11.25
N GLY A 114 9.21 9.98 -10.93
CA GLY A 114 10.65 10.21 -11.08
C GLY A 114 11.06 10.47 -12.53
N LEU A 115 10.52 9.70 -13.48
CA LEU A 115 10.76 9.95 -14.90
C LEU A 115 10.25 11.33 -15.34
N ALA A 116 9.07 11.74 -14.88
CA ALA A 116 8.52 13.05 -15.17
C ALA A 116 9.37 14.19 -14.60
N ILE A 117 9.90 14.03 -13.39
CA ILE A 117 10.82 14.99 -12.77
C ILE A 117 12.15 15.07 -13.53
N HIS A 118 12.69 13.93 -14.00
CA HIS A 118 13.87 13.91 -14.86
C HIS A 118 13.62 14.62 -16.19
N ASN A 119 12.49 14.37 -16.85
CA ASN A 119 12.11 15.06 -18.08
C ASN A 119 11.92 16.57 -17.86
N TYR A 120 11.33 16.97 -16.72
CA TYR A 120 11.27 18.36 -16.30
C TYR A 120 12.68 18.95 -16.19
N HIS A 121 13.58 18.26 -15.50
CA HIS A 121 14.97 18.70 -15.33
C HIS A 121 15.69 18.84 -16.68
N ASP A 122 15.47 17.91 -17.61
CA ASP A 122 16.05 17.96 -18.95
C ASP A 122 15.63 19.22 -19.73
N VAL A 123 14.38 19.67 -19.56
CA VAL A 123 13.86 20.88 -20.21
C VAL A 123 14.29 22.15 -19.48
N TYR A 124 14.10 22.22 -18.16
CA TYR A 124 14.26 23.44 -17.36
C TYR A 124 15.63 23.58 -16.69
N LYS A 125 16.47 22.54 -16.75
CA LYS A 125 17.82 22.46 -16.15
C LYS A 125 17.86 22.64 -14.62
N SER A 126 16.74 22.41 -13.96
CA SER A 126 16.56 22.40 -12.51
C SER A 126 15.44 21.44 -12.11
N PHE A 127 15.43 21.02 -10.86
CA PHE A 127 14.29 20.34 -10.27
C PHE A 127 13.08 21.29 -10.20
N PRO A 128 11.84 20.75 -10.20
CA PRO A 128 10.67 21.59 -10.04
C PRO A 128 10.70 22.29 -8.66
N PRO A 129 10.19 23.53 -8.57
CA PRO A 129 10.08 24.22 -7.30
C PRO A 129 9.00 23.57 -6.44
N GLN A 130 9.22 23.56 -5.11
CA GLN A 130 8.23 23.10 -4.13
C GLN A 130 6.87 23.78 -4.34
N GLY A 131 6.89 25.05 -4.73
CA GLY A 131 5.70 25.83 -5.12
C GLY A 131 5.36 26.94 -4.14
N THR A 132 6.23 27.29 -3.20
CA THR A 132 6.05 28.45 -2.32
C THR A 132 6.90 29.62 -2.83
N GLU A 133 6.26 30.77 -3.10
CA GLU A 133 6.94 31.97 -3.57
C GLU A 133 6.89 33.10 -2.54
N TRP A 134 7.95 33.91 -2.48
CA TRP A 134 8.02 35.09 -1.61
C TRP A 134 7.68 36.34 -2.42
N ILE A 135 6.48 36.87 -2.23
CA ILE A 135 5.98 38.02 -3.00
C ILE A 135 5.83 39.24 -2.10
N LYS A 136 5.97 40.45 -2.66
CA LYS A 136 5.69 41.69 -1.92
C LYS A 136 4.29 41.64 -1.31
N ALA A 137 4.20 41.89 -0.01
CA ALA A 137 2.90 41.96 0.66
C ALA A 137 2.04 43.05 -0.02
N PRO A 138 0.74 42.82 -0.27
CA PRO A 138 -0.14 43.80 -0.94
C PRO A 138 -0.16 45.17 -0.25
N ASN A 139 0.07 45.18 1.08
CA ASN A 139 0.10 46.36 1.93
C ASN A 139 1.49 46.61 2.53
N ALA A 140 2.57 46.21 1.84
CA ALA A 140 3.91 46.63 2.24
C ALA A 140 4.03 48.13 1.96
N ASP A 141 3.70 48.95 2.95
CA ASP A 141 3.90 50.40 2.89
C ASP A 141 5.33 50.68 2.41
N SER A 142 5.45 51.61 1.47
CA SER A 142 6.72 52.15 0.96
C SER A 142 7.59 52.81 2.04
N ASP A 143 7.05 52.91 3.26
CA ASP A 143 7.51 53.83 4.30
C ASP A 143 8.51 53.20 5.27
N ASN A 144 8.97 51.97 4.98
CA ASN A 144 10.06 51.36 5.74
C ASN A 144 11.42 51.89 5.25
N GLU A 145 11.63 53.20 5.43
CA GLU A 145 12.91 53.90 5.18
C GLU A 145 14.06 53.39 6.05
N ASN A 146 13.79 52.56 7.06
CA ASN A 146 14.82 51.96 7.92
C ASN A 146 15.03 50.47 7.61
N ARG A 147 15.81 50.20 6.56
CA ARG A 147 16.46 48.93 6.16
C ARG A 147 16.00 48.28 4.84
N GLY A 148 15.72 49.06 3.79
CA GLY A 148 16.03 48.70 2.38
C GLY A 148 15.61 47.33 1.80
N ARG A 149 14.73 46.55 2.44
CA ARG A 149 14.21 45.28 1.94
C ARG A 149 12.68 45.29 2.00
N PRO A 150 11.98 45.06 0.87
CA PRO A 150 10.52 44.99 0.88
C PRO A 150 10.05 43.85 1.79
N LYS A 151 8.94 44.06 2.51
CA LYS A 151 8.27 43.00 3.28
C LYS A 151 7.72 41.97 2.29
N LEU A 152 8.36 40.81 2.21
CA LEU A 152 7.90 39.67 1.41
C LEU A 152 7.07 38.76 2.30
N GLU A 153 5.95 38.28 1.79
CA GLU A 153 5.10 37.28 2.44
C GLU A 153 5.09 36.00 1.61
N PRO A 154 5.16 34.82 2.27
CA PRO A 154 5.08 33.55 1.57
C PRO A 154 3.68 33.39 0.98
N ARG A 155 3.60 33.07 -0.30
CA ARG A 155 2.37 32.66 -0.97
C ARG A 155 2.54 31.22 -1.43
N GLU A 156 1.65 30.37 -0.96
CA GLU A 156 1.52 29.00 -1.41
C GLU A 156 1.01 29.03 -2.87
N MET A 157 1.92 28.95 -3.84
CA MET A 157 1.57 28.86 -5.26
C MET A 157 1.16 27.43 -5.60
N LEU A 158 1.51 26.93 -6.78
CA LEU A 158 1.16 25.60 -7.22
C LEU A 158 2.30 24.62 -6.96
N SER A 159 1.96 23.44 -6.44
CA SER A 159 2.90 22.35 -6.14
C SER A 159 3.80 21.97 -7.32
N TRP A 160 4.98 21.42 -7.01
CA TRP A 160 5.83 20.72 -7.99
C TRP A 160 5.06 19.67 -8.81
N ARG A 161 4.03 19.04 -8.22
CA ARG A 161 3.15 18.08 -8.89
C ARG A 161 2.39 18.68 -10.07
N VAL A 162 2.01 19.96 -9.96
CA VAL A 162 1.38 20.70 -11.06
C VAL A 162 2.42 21.01 -12.14
N ARG A 163 3.66 21.33 -11.74
CA ARG A 163 4.75 21.65 -12.67
C ARG A 163 5.14 20.49 -13.60
N ILE A 164 4.96 19.25 -13.14
CA ILE A 164 5.32 18.07 -13.93
C ILE A 164 4.18 17.49 -14.79
N LEU A 165 2.97 18.05 -14.74
CA LEU A 165 1.81 17.56 -15.51
C LEU A 165 2.10 17.33 -17.01
N PRO A 166 2.82 18.22 -17.73
CA PRO A 166 3.13 18.00 -19.14
C PRO A 166 3.99 16.76 -19.40
N PHE A 167 4.73 16.30 -18.39
CA PHE A 167 5.63 15.14 -18.47
C PHE A 167 4.98 13.83 -18.02
N ILE A 168 3.71 13.88 -17.61
CA ILE A 168 2.86 12.73 -17.30
C ILE A 168 1.61 12.71 -18.19
N GLU A 169 1.73 13.23 -19.42
CA GLU A 169 0.67 13.26 -20.44
C GLU A 169 -0.58 14.07 -20.03
N CYS A 170 -0.45 14.96 -19.05
CA CYS A 170 -1.55 15.79 -18.52
C CYS A 170 -1.45 17.27 -18.98
N SER A 171 -0.95 17.54 -20.19
CA SER A 171 -0.76 18.91 -20.71
C SER A 171 -2.08 19.70 -20.80
N ALA A 172 -3.19 19.06 -21.16
CA ALA A 172 -4.49 19.71 -21.23
C ALA A 172 -5.02 20.14 -19.84
N LEU A 173 -4.63 19.45 -18.77
CA LEU A 173 -4.93 19.85 -17.40
C LEU A 173 -3.98 20.98 -16.95
N PHE A 174 -2.70 20.89 -17.33
CA PHE A 174 -1.71 21.94 -17.03
C PHE A 174 -2.12 23.32 -17.55
N GLU A 175 -2.63 23.38 -18.79
CA GLU A 175 -3.07 24.63 -19.43
C GLU A 175 -4.29 25.28 -18.74
N GLN A 176 -5.03 24.55 -17.90
CA GLN A 176 -6.17 25.10 -17.15
C GLN A 176 -5.76 25.86 -15.88
N PHE A 177 -4.55 25.65 -15.36
CA PHE A 177 -4.08 26.31 -14.15
C PHE A 177 -3.72 27.78 -14.39
N ASP A 178 -4.13 28.65 -13.48
CA ASP A 178 -3.65 30.04 -13.43
C ASP A 178 -2.40 30.11 -12.54
N PHE A 179 -1.23 30.18 -13.18
CA PHE A 179 0.06 30.25 -12.51
C PHE A 179 0.35 31.59 -11.82
N ASN A 180 -0.49 32.60 -11.99
CA ASN A 180 -0.39 33.87 -11.27
C ASN A 180 -1.20 33.87 -9.97
N GLN A 181 -1.93 32.79 -9.71
CA GLN A 181 -2.80 32.64 -8.55
C GLN A 181 -2.33 31.49 -7.64
N PRO A 182 -2.55 31.59 -6.32
CA PRO A 182 -2.25 30.51 -5.40
C PRO A 182 -3.14 29.28 -5.64
N TRP A 183 -2.77 28.15 -5.02
CA TRP A 183 -3.53 26.90 -5.15
C TRP A 183 -4.97 27.01 -4.64
N ASP A 184 -5.21 27.85 -3.62
CA ASP A 184 -6.49 28.06 -2.95
C ASP A 184 -7.37 29.12 -3.63
N HIS A 185 -6.90 29.70 -4.74
CA HIS A 185 -7.74 30.57 -5.56
C HIS A 185 -8.87 29.74 -6.20
N PRO A 186 -10.12 30.24 -6.27
CA PRO A 186 -11.26 29.49 -6.80
C PRO A 186 -11.03 28.84 -8.17
N THR A 187 -10.29 29.51 -9.06
CA THR A 187 -9.89 28.97 -10.38
C THR A 187 -9.09 27.68 -10.27
N ASN A 188 -8.08 27.64 -9.39
CA ASN A 188 -7.18 26.50 -9.24
C ASN A 188 -7.81 25.40 -8.36
N MET A 189 -8.58 25.79 -7.33
CA MET A 189 -9.31 24.84 -6.48
C MET A 189 -10.29 23.97 -7.26
N ALA A 190 -10.93 24.51 -8.30
CA ALA A 190 -11.85 23.76 -9.15
C ALA A 190 -11.18 22.58 -9.88
N LEU A 191 -9.85 22.60 -10.01
CA LEU A 191 -9.07 21.56 -10.69
C LEU A 191 -8.58 20.45 -9.76
N VAL A 192 -8.74 20.60 -8.43
CA VAL A 192 -8.28 19.61 -7.44
C VAL A 192 -8.91 18.24 -7.67
N SER A 193 -10.18 18.18 -8.07
CA SER A 193 -10.92 16.94 -8.36
C SER A 193 -10.46 16.23 -9.64
N GLN A 194 -9.66 16.89 -10.48
CA GLN A 194 -9.07 16.32 -11.70
C GLN A 194 -7.68 15.73 -11.45
N MET A 195 -7.41 15.27 -10.22
CA MET A 195 -6.10 14.70 -9.86
C MET A 195 -5.75 13.50 -10.77
N PRO A 196 -4.58 13.53 -11.45
CA PRO A 196 -4.09 12.43 -12.25
C PRO A 196 -3.97 11.10 -11.47
N GLU A 197 -4.22 9.97 -12.14
CA GLU A 197 -4.21 8.64 -11.52
C GLU A 197 -2.85 8.27 -10.90
N ILE A 198 -1.75 8.74 -11.50
CA ILE A 198 -0.39 8.56 -10.98
C ILE A 198 -0.19 9.12 -9.56
N TYR A 199 -1.00 10.10 -9.14
CA TYR A 199 -0.94 10.67 -7.78
C TYR A 199 -1.83 9.94 -6.78
N VAL A 200 -2.69 9.02 -7.23
CA VAL A 200 -3.55 8.19 -6.37
C VAL A 200 -2.71 7.05 -5.79
N SER A 201 -2.60 6.97 -4.46
CA SER A 201 -1.94 5.82 -3.83
C SER A 201 -2.89 4.62 -3.81
N PRO A 202 -2.45 3.40 -4.18
CA PRO A 202 -3.22 2.17 -4.00
C PRO A 202 -3.67 1.90 -2.55
N ASN A 203 -3.06 2.57 -1.57
CA ASN A 203 -3.41 2.49 -0.14
C ASN A 203 -4.49 3.50 0.28
N ARG A 204 -4.76 4.50 -0.58
CA ARG A 204 -5.86 5.48 -0.49
C ARG A 204 -6.50 5.61 -1.87
N PRO A 205 -7.32 4.62 -2.29
CA PRO A 205 -7.89 4.59 -3.64
C PRO A 205 -8.97 5.67 -3.85
N GLU A 206 -9.37 6.40 -2.80
CA GLU A 206 -10.25 7.55 -2.93
C GLU A 206 -9.52 8.68 -3.68
N ASN A 207 -9.98 9.02 -4.88
CA ASN A 207 -9.50 10.18 -5.61
C ASN A 207 -10.19 11.46 -5.09
N ASP A 208 -9.90 11.82 -3.83
CA ASP A 208 -10.45 13.00 -3.16
C ASP A 208 -9.54 14.25 -3.32
N GLY A 209 -8.67 14.24 -4.32
CA GLY A 209 -7.70 15.30 -4.59
C GLY A 209 -6.51 15.32 -3.63
N LYS A 210 -6.33 14.27 -2.81
CA LYS A 210 -5.18 14.15 -1.91
C LYS A 210 -4.22 13.05 -2.36
N THR A 211 -2.93 13.30 -2.15
CA THR A 211 -1.86 12.36 -2.49
C THR A 211 -0.99 12.03 -1.28
N LEU A 212 -0.36 10.85 -1.34
CA LEU A 212 0.61 10.38 -0.35
C LEU A 212 2.06 10.52 -0.84
N TYR A 213 2.26 10.90 -2.10
CA TYR A 213 3.60 11.05 -2.70
C TYR A 213 4.11 12.46 -2.44
N MET A 214 5.00 12.62 -1.46
CA MET A 214 5.48 13.92 -0.97
C MET A 214 7.00 14.04 -0.95
N GLY A 215 7.50 15.23 -1.25
CA GLY A 215 8.90 15.54 -1.01
C GLY A 215 9.17 15.68 0.49
N PRO A 216 10.36 15.30 0.99
CA PRO A 216 10.77 15.69 2.33
C PRO A 216 11.09 17.20 2.35
N VAL A 217 10.58 17.91 3.34
CA VAL A 217 10.82 19.36 3.53
C VAL A 217 11.08 19.68 4.99
N TYR A 218 11.87 20.72 5.25
CA TYR A 218 12.06 21.18 6.63
C TYR A 218 10.79 21.89 7.11
N ALA A 219 10.49 21.75 8.40
CA ALA A 219 9.47 22.57 9.05
C ALA A 219 9.81 24.07 8.89
N ALA A 220 8.78 24.91 8.77
CA ALA A 220 8.95 26.34 8.49
C ALA A 220 9.82 27.11 9.51
N ASN A 221 9.97 26.58 10.73
CA ASN A 221 10.85 27.11 11.79
C ASN A 221 11.76 26.00 12.32
N VAL A 222 12.91 25.78 11.68
CA VAL A 222 13.92 24.86 12.21
C VAL A 222 14.64 25.57 13.35
N ASP A 223 14.32 25.23 14.60
CA ASP A 223 15.11 25.67 15.75
C ASP A 223 16.47 24.94 15.72
N ALA A 224 17.43 25.53 15.01
CA ALA A 224 18.81 25.05 14.97
C ALA A 224 19.62 25.47 16.21
N GLY A 225 18.94 25.96 17.25
CA GLY A 225 19.51 26.40 18.52
C GLY A 225 19.58 27.92 18.65
N PRO A 226 19.78 28.40 19.90
CA PRO A 226 19.79 29.83 20.20
C PRO A 226 20.91 30.55 19.43
N GLY A 227 20.53 31.53 18.61
CA GLY A 227 21.45 32.37 17.84
C GLY A 227 21.73 31.90 16.41
N VAL A 228 21.13 30.80 15.96
CA VAL A 228 21.23 30.33 14.57
C VAL A 228 20.03 30.88 13.78
N SER A 229 20.29 31.71 12.76
CA SER A 229 19.23 32.16 11.85
C SER A 229 18.76 31.01 10.96
N ASP A 230 17.52 31.03 10.47
CA ASP A 230 17.02 30.02 9.52
C ASP A 230 18.02 29.76 8.38
N SER A 231 18.57 30.81 7.79
CA SER A 231 19.58 30.71 6.72
C SER A 231 20.88 29.98 7.11
N GLN A 232 21.27 30.02 8.40
CA GLN A 232 22.39 29.25 8.94
C GLN A 232 21.98 27.81 9.22
N ALA A 233 20.77 27.57 9.73
CA ALA A 233 20.21 26.22 9.89
C ALA A 233 20.22 25.46 8.55
N TYR A 234 19.70 26.07 7.48
CA TYR A 234 19.67 25.48 6.14
C TYR A 234 21.06 25.29 5.52
N SER A 235 22.05 26.12 5.87
CA SER A 235 23.42 25.95 5.38
C SER A 235 24.17 24.83 6.12
N LEU A 236 23.79 24.54 7.35
CA LEU A 236 24.39 23.49 8.19
C LEU A 236 23.73 22.13 7.99
N LEU A 237 22.41 22.10 7.76
CA LEU A 237 21.63 20.88 7.63
C LEU A 237 21.59 20.34 6.19
N GLY A 238 22.05 21.11 5.20
CA GLY A 238 21.84 20.81 3.78
C GLY A 238 20.39 21.08 3.34
N GLY A 239 20.13 20.98 2.02
CA GLY A 239 18.78 21.16 1.46
C GLY A 239 18.20 19.82 1.00
N THR A 240 16.87 19.72 0.92
CA THR A 240 16.22 18.58 0.22
C THR A 240 16.19 18.81 -1.28
N ILE A 241 15.80 17.83 -2.10
CA ILE A 241 15.89 17.97 -3.57
C ILE A 241 15.05 19.15 -4.11
N PHE A 242 13.83 19.34 -3.60
CA PHE A 242 12.93 20.41 -4.04
C PHE A 242 13.12 21.75 -3.32
N ASP A 243 14.06 21.84 -2.39
CA ASP A 243 14.35 23.07 -1.65
C ASP A 243 15.14 24.09 -2.50
N ASP A 244 14.70 25.35 -2.45
CA ASP A 244 15.30 26.50 -3.15
C ASP A 244 16.59 26.99 -2.45
N GLY A 245 16.90 26.46 -1.26
CA GLY A 245 18.05 26.85 -0.47
C GLY A 245 17.90 28.26 0.16
N PRO A 246 18.94 28.75 0.86
CA PRO A 246 18.85 29.97 1.67
C PRO A 246 18.74 31.27 0.85
N ARG A 247 18.94 31.22 -0.48
CA ARG A 247 18.77 32.36 -1.39
C ARG A 247 17.44 32.24 -2.14
N ARG A 248 16.36 32.49 -1.41
CA ARG A 248 14.99 32.60 -1.91
C ARG A 248 14.85 33.84 -2.80
N GLU A 249 15.41 33.80 -4.01
CA GLU A 249 14.98 34.71 -5.08
C GLU A 249 13.58 34.25 -5.55
N PRO A 250 12.59 35.14 -5.68
CA PRO A 250 11.23 34.74 -6.06
C PRO A 250 11.22 34.02 -7.41
N GLY A 251 10.64 32.82 -7.45
CA GLY A 251 10.19 32.16 -8.67
C GLY A 251 11.10 31.10 -9.30
N PHE A 252 12.24 30.70 -8.70
CA PHE A 252 13.07 29.62 -9.27
C PHE A 252 13.79 28.75 -8.23
N ASN A 253 13.39 27.48 -8.17
CA ASN A 253 14.27 26.43 -7.65
C ASN A 253 15.46 26.27 -8.56
N ARG A 254 16.67 26.46 -8.02
CA ARG A 254 17.92 26.29 -8.77
C ARG A 254 18.60 24.97 -8.53
N SER A 255 18.03 24.09 -7.72
CA SER A 255 18.56 22.75 -7.44
C SER A 255 18.70 21.96 -8.74
N ARG A 256 19.87 21.36 -8.94
CA ARG A 256 20.19 20.51 -10.10
C ARG A 256 20.80 19.20 -9.61
N PHE A 257 20.88 18.21 -10.49
CA PHE A 257 21.58 16.95 -10.20
C PHE A 257 23.00 17.14 -9.66
N ARG A 258 23.75 18.13 -10.17
CA ARG A 258 25.12 18.43 -9.68
C ARG A 258 25.16 18.97 -8.24
N ASP A 259 24.04 19.45 -7.73
CA ASP A 259 23.93 20.00 -6.38
C ASP A 259 23.53 18.89 -5.38
N VAL A 260 23.28 17.66 -5.86
CA VAL A 260 23.07 16.45 -5.05
C VAL A 260 24.42 15.76 -4.83
N ILE A 261 25.21 16.31 -3.91
CA ILE A 261 26.62 15.94 -3.67
C ILE A 261 26.73 14.57 -2.98
N ASP A 262 25.74 14.18 -2.18
CA ASP A 262 25.72 12.88 -1.49
C ASP A 262 25.34 11.70 -2.42
N GLY A 263 25.03 12.02 -3.68
CA GLY A 263 24.73 11.09 -4.75
C GLY A 263 23.24 10.88 -4.98
N THR A 264 22.81 10.97 -6.24
CA THR A 264 21.38 10.86 -6.62
C THR A 264 20.76 9.51 -6.25
N SER A 265 21.54 8.44 -6.18
CA SER A 265 21.06 7.10 -5.76
C SER A 265 20.92 6.94 -4.24
N ASN A 266 21.37 7.94 -3.48
CA ASN A 266 21.41 7.98 -2.02
C ASN A 266 20.55 9.09 -1.43
N THR A 267 20.06 10.04 -2.22
CA THR A 267 19.13 11.08 -1.76
C THR A 267 17.70 10.76 -2.16
N ILE A 268 16.80 10.70 -1.18
CA ILE A 268 15.36 10.57 -1.34
C ILE A 268 14.78 11.89 -1.86
N MET A 269 13.98 11.77 -2.91
CA MET A 269 13.28 12.86 -3.57
C MET A 269 11.80 12.91 -3.18
N VAL A 270 11.15 11.74 -3.14
CA VAL A 270 9.72 11.62 -2.82
C VAL A 270 9.53 10.40 -1.93
N VAL A 271 8.78 10.55 -0.85
CA VAL A 271 8.33 9.47 0.03
C VAL A 271 6.86 9.17 -0.25
N GLU A 272 6.46 7.91 -0.06
CA GLU A 272 5.06 7.57 0.12
C GLU A 272 4.74 7.59 1.62
N ALA A 273 4.12 8.68 2.08
CA ALA A 273 3.82 8.90 3.48
C ALA A 273 2.48 8.27 3.90
N ASP A 274 2.22 8.29 5.20
CA ASP A 274 1.02 7.73 5.78
C ASP A 274 -0.25 8.52 5.45
N ALA A 275 -1.40 7.86 5.60
CA ALA A 275 -2.69 8.39 5.17
C ALA A 275 -3.14 9.65 5.93
N ASP A 276 -2.64 9.86 7.16
CA ASP A 276 -2.88 11.05 7.97
C ASP A 276 -2.03 12.26 7.54
N GLN A 277 -0.98 12.03 6.76
CA GLN A 277 -0.12 13.05 6.15
C GLN A 277 -0.62 13.50 4.78
N ALA A 278 -1.75 12.99 4.29
CA ALA A 278 -2.22 13.24 2.93
C ALA A 278 -2.49 14.74 2.66
N VAL A 279 -1.85 15.28 1.62
CA VAL A 279 -1.97 16.69 1.19
C VAL A 279 -2.74 16.83 -0.11
N ILE A 280 -3.36 17.99 -0.33
CA ILE A 280 -3.99 18.31 -1.61
C ILE A 280 -2.90 18.39 -2.69
N TRP A 281 -3.06 17.69 -3.80
CA TRP A 281 -1.96 17.55 -4.79
C TRP A 281 -1.57 18.86 -5.49
N THR A 282 -2.47 19.85 -5.55
CA THR A 282 -2.18 21.18 -6.11
C THR A 282 -1.54 22.12 -5.11
N LYS A 283 -1.73 21.86 -3.80
CA LYS A 283 -1.18 22.64 -2.70
C LYS A 283 0.34 22.37 -2.63
N PRO A 284 1.21 23.39 -2.50
CA PRO A 284 2.66 23.23 -2.40
C PRO A 284 3.09 22.78 -1.00
N ASP A 285 2.28 21.91 -0.40
CA ASP A 285 2.56 21.20 0.83
C ASP A 285 3.23 19.87 0.49
N ASP A 286 4.05 19.44 1.43
CA ASP A 286 4.88 18.26 1.34
C ASP A 286 5.10 17.72 2.77
N TRP A 287 5.82 16.61 2.90
CA TRP A 287 5.99 15.94 4.18
C TRP A 287 7.06 16.64 5.01
N GLU A 288 6.64 17.27 6.11
CA GLU A 288 7.54 17.95 7.05
C GLU A 288 8.38 16.93 7.83
N MET A 289 9.69 17.01 7.65
CA MET A 289 10.65 16.20 8.38
C MET A 289 10.70 16.59 9.85
N ASP A 290 10.54 15.60 10.72
CA ASP A 290 10.79 15.75 12.16
C ASP A 290 12.21 15.29 12.47
N LEU A 291 13.11 16.25 12.75
CA LEU A 291 14.52 15.96 13.00
C LEU A 291 14.77 15.10 14.25
N ASN A 292 13.80 15.06 15.18
CA ASN A 292 13.87 14.23 16.38
C ASN A 292 13.17 12.88 16.22
N ASN A 293 12.36 12.72 15.17
CA ASN A 293 11.64 11.50 14.86
C ASN A 293 11.44 11.35 13.34
N PRO A 294 12.50 11.00 12.59
CA PRO A 294 12.48 11.03 11.13
C PRO A 294 11.56 9.98 10.49
N HIS A 295 11.03 9.03 11.28
CA HIS A 295 10.03 8.06 10.83
C HIS A 295 8.59 8.56 10.98
N ARG A 296 8.37 9.75 11.55
CA ARG A 296 7.03 10.26 11.85
C ARG A 296 6.16 10.36 10.59
N GLY A 297 5.02 9.65 10.61
CA GLY A 297 4.08 9.66 9.49
C GLY A 297 4.60 8.91 8.26
N LEU A 298 5.57 8.00 8.44
CA LEU A 298 6.06 7.07 7.43
C LEU A 298 5.93 5.62 7.92
N GLY A 299 5.62 4.71 7.00
CA GLY A 299 5.74 3.26 7.22
C GLY A 299 4.53 2.57 7.86
N ASN A 300 3.41 3.26 8.09
CA ASN A 300 2.17 2.65 8.58
C ASN A 300 1.28 2.12 7.45
N LEU A 301 1.53 2.50 6.20
CA LEU A 301 0.76 1.98 5.04
C LEU A 301 0.96 0.49 4.80
N ARG A 302 2.13 -0.06 5.17
CA ARG A 302 2.51 -1.44 4.88
C ARG A 302 3.49 -2.00 5.92
N PRO A 303 3.53 -3.32 6.12
CA PRO A 303 4.45 -3.92 7.06
C PRO A 303 5.91 -3.65 6.70
N GLY A 304 6.69 -3.22 7.70
CA GLY A 304 8.15 -3.21 7.65
C GLY A 304 8.80 -1.95 7.08
N GLY A 305 8.04 -0.95 6.59
CA GLY A 305 8.64 0.26 6.01
C GLY A 305 7.80 0.98 4.98
N PHE A 306 8.43 1.87 4.21
CA PHE A 306 7.78 2.69 3.19
C PHE A 306 8.53 2.65 1.86
N LEU A 307 7.92 3.15 0.79
CA LEU A 307 8.58 3.28 -0.51
C LEU A 307 9.09 4.71 -0.65
N ALA A 308 10.28 4.84 -1.21
CA ALA A 308 10.90 6.13 -1.51
C ALA A 308 11.45 6.13 -2.94
N LEU A 309 11.23 7.24 -3.64
CA LEU A 309 11.86 7.58 -4.90
C LEU A 309 13.16 8.34 -4.63
N PHE A 310 14.23 7.93 -5.28
CA PHE A 310 15.55 8.53 -5.18
C PHE A 310 15.82 9.53 -6.31
N GLY A 311 16.82 10.37 -6.12
CA GLY A 311 17.35 11.32 -7.09
C GLY A 311 17.59 10.73 -8.48
N ASP A 312 18.04 9.47 -8.56
CA ASP A 312 18.31 8.73 -9.81
C ASP A 312 17.05 8.09 -10.43
N ALA A 313 15.86 8.45 -9.94
CA ALA A 313 14.58 7.87 -10.26
C ALA A 313 14.46 6.36 -9.94
N SER A 314 15.34 5.78 -9.12
CA SER A 314 15.14 4.45 -8.56
C SER A 314 14.12 4.49 -7.43
N VAL A 315 13.33 3.42 -7.28
CA VAL A 315 12.39 3.28 -6.17
C VAL A 315 12.93 2.19 -5.26
N LYS A 316 13.06 2.50 -3.97
CA LYS A 316 13.56 1.57 -2.96
C LYS A 316 12.60 1.49 -1.80
N PHE A 317 12.63 0.34 -1.13
CA PHE A 317 11.90 0.13 0.12
C PHE A 317 12.82 0.51 1.28
N ILE A 318 12.37 1.45 2.10
CA ILE A 318 13.08 1.92 3.29
C ILE A 318 12.48 1.23 4.50
N ARG A 319 13.33 0.59 5.30
CA ARG A 319 12.90 -0.19 6.45
C ARG A 319 12.46 0.73 7.60
N ALA A 320 11.41 0.33 8.30
CA ALA A 320 10.89 1.05 9.47
C ALA A 320 11.85 1.03 10.68
N ASP A 321 12.84 0.13 10.70
CA ASP A 321 13.86 0.03 11.74
C ASP A 321 15.21 0.64 11.32
N LEU A 322 15.24 1.39 10.22
CA LEU A 322 16.43 2.12 9.81
C LEU A 322 16.82 3.15 10.88
N ARG A 323 18.13 3.28 11.15
CA ARG A 323 18.63 4.24 12.15
C ARG A 323 18.24 5.67 11.76
N ASP A 324 17.86 6.47 12.75
CA ASP A 324 17.37 7.84 12.56
C ASP A 324 18.41 8.73 11.85
N ASP A 325 19.68 8.60 12.20
CA ASP A 325 20.77 9.34 11.57
C ASP A 325 20.94 8.96 10.09
N THR A 326 20.90 7.66 9.79
CA THR A 326 20.95 7.19 8.40
C THR A 326 19.75 7.69 7.60
N LEU A 327 18.55 7.66 8.18
CA LEU A 327 17.34 8.11 7.50
C LEU A 327 17.36 9.62 7.22
N LEU A 328 17.82 10.43 8.18
CA LEU A 328 17.97 11.87 7.99
C LEU A 328 18.94 12.19 6.85
N ASN A 329 20.10 11.52 6.80
CA ASN A 329 21.08 11.72 5.73
C ASN A 329 20.49 11.36 4.35
N LEU A 330 19.57 10.40 4.27
CA LEU A 330 18.88 10.07 3.02
C LEU A 330 17.96 11.20 2.53
N PHE A 331 17.44 12.07 3.39
CA PHE A 331 16.54 13.15 2.96
C PHE A 331 17.28 14.40 2.45
N VAL A 332 18.57 14.51 2.75
CA VAL A 332 19.39 15.69 2.46
C VAL A 332 20.27 15.46 1.23
N ARG A 333 20.49 16.52 0.43
CA ARG A 333 21.22 16.46 -0.85
C ARG A 333 22.70 16.85 -0.77
N GLY A 334 23.18 17.35 0.37
CA GLY A 334 24.56 17.83 0.48
C GLY A 334 25.01 18.11 1.90
N ASP A 335 24.71 17.21 2.84
CA ASP A 335 25.24 17.30 4.22
C ASP A 335 26.68 16.78 4.33
N GLY A 336 27.18 16.09 3.29
CA GLY A 336 28.52 15.50 3.27
C GLY A 336 28.65 14.29 4.18
N ASN A 337 27.54 13.77 4.72
CA ASN A 337 27.53 12.59 5.57
C ASN A 337 27.51 11.33 4.71
N PRO A 338 28.52 10.45 4.82
CA PRO A 338 28.56 9.24 4.01
C PRO A 338 27.43 8.30 4.42
N ILE A 339 26.66 7.83 3.44
CA ILE A 339 25.67 6.78 3.61
C ILE A 339 26.32 5.45 3.24
N ASP A 340 26.48 4.54 4.21
CA ASP A 340 26.86 3.16 3.91
C ASP A 340 25.65 2.45 3.26
N PRO A 341 25.76 1.98 2.00
CA PRO A 341 24.65 1.30 1.33
C PRO A 341 24.17 0.04 2.06
N LYS A 342 25.05 -0.64 2.82
CA LYS A 342 24.67 -1.82 3.61
C LYS A 342 23.80 -1.44 4.80
N ASP A 343 24.10 -0.31 5.44
CA ASP A 343 23.30 0.21 6.54
C ASP A 343 21.95 0.74 6.05
N ALA A 344 21.94 1.45 4.91
CA ALA A 344 20.72 2.07 4.36
C ALA A 344 19.78 1.07 3.68
N PHE A 345 20.33 0.05 3.00
CA PHE A 345 19.54 -0.82 2.09
C PHE A 345 19.70 -2.33 2.36
N GLY A 346 20.56 -2.74 3.30
CA GLY A 346 20.86 -4.16 3.58
C GLY A 346 21.61 -4.86 2.43
N GLU A 347 21.76 -6.19 2.52
CA GLU A 347 22.42 -7.04 1.50
C GLU A 347 21.65 -7.14 0.15
N GLN A 348 20.71 -6.25 -0.17
CA GLN A 348 19.98 -6.26 -1.44
C GLN A 348 20.70 -5.59 -2.62
N ALA A 349 22.01 -5.33 -2.51
CA ALA A 349 22.84 -4.87 -3.63
C ALA A 349 23.33 -6.04 -4.50
N GLY A 350 22.40 -6.80 -5.08
CA GLY A 350 22.67 -7.76 -6.15
C GLY A 350 22.00 -7.28 -7.46
N PRO A 351 22.65 -7.41 -8.63
CA PRO A 351 22.08 -6.95 -9.89
C PRO A 351 20.98 -7.92 -10.34
N GLY A 352 19.74 -7.73 -9.88
CA GLY A 352 18.73 -8.76 -10.12
C GLY A 352 17.29 -8.55 -9.72
N ASN A 353 16.85 -7.39 -9.21
CA ASN A 353 15.41 -7.15 -9.09
C ASN A 353 14.82 -6.71 -10.45
N ARG A 354 14.76 -7.67 -11.37
CA ARG A 354 13.74 -7.70 -12.43
C ARG A 354 12.50 -8.31 -11.80
N TYR A 355 11.45 -7.51 -11.64
CA TYR A 355 10.08 -7.99 -11.62
C TYR A 355 9.39 -7.50 -12.88
#